data_AF-A0A4R1U3G8-F1
#
_entry.id   AF-A0A4R1U3G8-F1
#
_cell.length_a   1.000
_cell.length_b   1.000
_cell.length_c   1.000
_cell.angle_alpha   90.00
_cell.angle_beta   90.00
_cell.angle_gamma   90.00
#
_symmetry.space_group_name_H-M   'P 1'
#
loop_
_entity.id
_entity.type
_entity.pdbx_description
1 polymer ?
#
loop_
_entity_poly.entity_id
_entity_poly.type
_entity_poly.pdbx_seq_one_letter_code
_entity_poly.pdbx_strand_id
1 'polypeptide(L)'
;MKYTLAVIAAAMITTSPVHAQTTRAGLGPMRIDVAGVRLGMPIGQVRTALASASYACTPFGNEADFATRVASEVKSRTGARGAVPYTTGTMQLDCRGPNGEGLTVTFAQAPTGSVVDGYGLNIDGRTVDLPALRRQLTAKYGRRTVGTELRGSWCDAGYRCGDAIVFSEGPTVIIDTTTSVSINATRGTRADKADDAAVMAAADRLVPKKTRAAF
;
A
#
# COMPACT_ATOMS: atom_id res chain seq x y z
N MET A 1 83.01 14.40 8.49
CA MET A 1 81.61 14.90 8.49
C MET A 1 81.02 14.75 7.10
N LYS A 2 80.03 13.86 6.95
CA LYS A 2 79.01 13.85 5.87
C LYS A 2 78.03 12.69 6.15
N TYR A 3 76.77 13.05 6.42
CA TYR A 3 75.62 12.16 6.60
C TYR A 3 74.99 11.84 5.24
N THR A 4 74.53 10.60 4.99
CA THR A 4 73.42 10.29 4.06
C THR A 4 72.90 8.88 4.38
N LEU A 5 71.80 8.72 5.14
CA LEU A 5 70.36 8.66 4.77
C LEU A 5 69.89 7.32 4.18
N ALA A 6 68.94 6.73 4.90
CA ALA A 6 68.29 5.44 4.71
C ALA A 6 67.26 5.45 3.58
N VAL A 7 67.03 4.28 2.97
CA VAL A 7 65.87 4.00 2.11
C VAL A 7 65.13 2.81 2.69
N ILE A 8 63.95 3.07 3.26
CA ILE A 8 62.98 2.04 3.65
C ILE A 8 61.97 1.94 2.51
N ALA A 9 61.91 0.78 1.87
CA ALA A 9 60.91 0.47 0.84
C ALA A 9 59.57 0.11 1.51
N ALA A 10 58.57 0.98 1.35
CA ALA A 10 57.19 0.69 1.75
C ALA A 10 56.47 -0.05 0.61
N ALA A 11 56.17 -1.34 0.83
CA ALA A 11 55.28 -2.11 -0.03
C ALA A 11 53.84 -1.59 0.16
N MET A 12 53.27 -0.94 -0.85
CA MET A 12 51.88 -0.55 -0.85
C MET A 12 50.99 -1.77 -1.11
N ILE A 13 50.22 -2.17 -0.11
CA ILE A 13 49.12 -3.12 -0.26
C ILE A 13 47.96 -2.36 -0.90
N THR A 14 47.72 -2.56 -2.20
CA THR A 14 46.50 -2.09 -2.85
C THR A 14 45.37 -3.07 -2.55
N THR A 15 44.65 -2.84 -1.44
CA THR A 15 43.34 -3.46 -1.24
C THR A 15 42.34 -2.80 -2.18
N SER A 16 42.03 -3.46 -3.29
CA SER A 16 40.88 -3.09 -4.12
C SER A 16 39.61 -3.18 -3.27
N PRO A 17 38.76 -2.13 -3.21
CA PRO A 17 37.46 -2.25 -2.59
C PRO A 17 36.62 -3.19 -3.46
N VAL A 18 36.35 -4.39 -2.92
CA VAL A 18 35.23 -5.23 -3.36
C VAL A 18 33.99 -4.36 -3.23
N HIS A 19 33.56 -3.77 -4.35
CA HIS A 19 32.23 -3.23 -4.47
C HIS A 19 31.29 -4.43 -4.37
N ALA A 20 30.83 -4.71 -3.15
CA ALA A 20 29.64 -5.50 -2.95
C ALA A 20 28.54 -4.81 -3.77
N GLN A 21 28.23 -5.37 -4.93
CA GLN A 21 27.03 -5.02 -5.66
C GLN A 21 25.87 -5.44 -4.77
N THR A 22 25.43 -4.51 -3.93
CA THR A 22 24.16 -4.61 -3.24
C THR A 22 23.10 -4.74 -4.32
N THR A 23 22.71 -5.97 -4.65
CA THR A 23 21.53 -6.24 -5.48
C THR A 23 20.40 -5.47 -4.84
N ARG A 24 19.96 -4.39 -5.50
CA ARG A 24 18.97 -3.46 -4.93
C ARG A 24 17.71 -4.26 -4.61
N ALA A 25 17.47 -4.51 -3.33
CA ALA A 25 16.23 -5.11 -2.87
C ALA A 25 15.09 -4.23 -3.36
N GLY A 26 14.08 -4.83 -3.99
CA GLY A 26 12.88 -4.12 -4.43
C GLY A 26 12.16 -3.50 -3.23
N LEU A 27 11.38 -2.43 -3.47
CA LEU A 27 10.52 -1.90 -2.43
C LEU A 27 9.45 -2.92 -2.06
N GLY A 28 9.17 -3.05 -0.75
CA GLY A 28 7.98 -3.76 -0.30
C GLY A 28 6.70 -3.05 -0.75
N PRO A 29 5.61 -3.78 -0.99
CA PRO A 29 4.31 -3.26 -1.44
C PRO A 29 3.79 -2.08 -0.63
N MET A 30 3.94 -2.11 0.70
CA MET A 30 3.51 -1.01 1.58
C MET A 30 4.28 0.30 1.36
N ARG A 31 5.44 0.24 0.71
CA ARG A 31 6.29 1.41 0.43
C ARG A 31 6.12 1.95 -1.00
N ILE A 32 5.44 1.20 -1.88
CA ILE A 32 5.20 1.65 -3.25
C ILE A 32 4.10 2.72 -3.21
N ASP A 33 4.42 3.88 -3.77
CA ASP A 33 3.54 5.05 -3.81
C ASP A 33 3.14 5.43 -5.24
N VAL A 34 1.91 5.92 -5.40
CA VAL A 34 1.45 6.63 -6.61
C VAL A 34 0.98 8.01 -6.19
N ALA A 35 1.56 9.06 -6.80
CA ALA A 35 1.29 10.45 -6.40
C ALA A 35 1.42 10.67 -4.87
N GLY A 36 2.37 9.96 -4.24
CA GLY A 36 2.58 9.99 -2.78
C GLY A 36 1.64 9.09 -1.97
N VAL A 37 0.56 8.55 -2.54
CA VAL A 37 -0.41 7.66 -1.86
C VAL A 37 0.16 6.24 -1.72
N ARG A 38 0.02 5.66 -0.52
CA ARG A 38 0.52 4.31 -0.19
C ARG A 38 -0.52 3.53 0.59
N LEU A 39 -0.42 2.20 0.57
CA LEU A 39 -1.24 1.32 1.39
C LEU A 39 -1.10 1.65 2.89
N GLY A 40 -2.21 1.63 3.61
CA GLY A 40 -2.28 1.95 5.05
C GLY A 40 -2.14 3.45 5.39
N MET A 41 -1.98 4.32 4.39
CA MET A 41 -1.88 5.77 4.63
C MET A 41 -3.22 6.31 5.15
N PRO A 42 -3.24 7.17 6.21
CA PRO A 42 -4.47 7.81 6.67
C PRO A 42 -5.05 8.77 5.62
N ILE A 43 -6.39 8.84 5.51
CA ILE A 43 -7.07 9.67 4.50
C ILE A 43 -6.65 11.15 4.50
N GLY A 44 -6.35 11.72 5.67
CA GLY A 44 -5.85 13.10 5.77
C GLY A 44 -4.54 13.30 5.02
N GLN A 45 -3.60 12.35 5.15
CA GLN A 45 -2.33 12.36 4.43
C GLN A 45 -2.51 12.12 2.93
N VAL A 46 -3.45 11.25 2.55
CA VAL A 46 -3.81 11.00 1.15
C VAL A 46 -4.27 12.28 0.46
N ARG A 47 -5.20 13.03 1.08
CA ARG A 47 -5.71 14.30 0.53
C ARG A 47 -4.59 15.30 0.34
N THR A 48 -3.68 15.44 1.31
CA THR A 48 -2.51 16.31 1.19
C THR A 48 -1.58 15.87 0.05
N ALA A 49 -1.25 14.58 -0.04
CA ALA A 49 -0.37 14.05 -1.07
C ALA A 49 -0.94 14.27 -2.48
N LEU A 50 -2.23 13.98 -2.67
CA LEU A 50 -2.93 14.15 -3.95
C LEU A 50 -3.04 15.63 -4.35
N ALA A 51 -3.33 16.52 -3.40
CA ALA A 51 -3.33 17.96 -3.66
C ALA A 51 -1.94 18.46 -4.05
N SER A 52 -0.88 18.01 -3.38
CA SER A 52 0.51 18.33 -3.74
C SER A 52 0.92 17.80 -5.12
N ALA A 53 0.30 16.71 -5.57
CA ALA A 53 0.50 16.14 -6.90
C ALA A 53 -0.44 16.73 -7.97
N SER A 54 -1.23 17.76 -7.63
CA SER A 54 -2.21 18.41 -8.52
C SER A 54 -3.33 17.48 -9.02
N TYR A 55 -3.72 16.50 -8.21
CA TYR A 55 -4.89 15.65 -8.49
C TYR A 55 -6.17 16.33 -8.03
N ALA A 56 -7.18 16.35 -8.90
CA ALA A 56 -8.53 16.76 -8.56
C ALA A 56 -9.33 15.53 -8.12
N CYS A 57 -9.80 15.50 -6.88
CA CYS A 57 -10.45 14.34 -6.29
C CYS A 57 -11.88 14.63 -5.85
N THR A 58 -12.77 13.69 -6.09
CA THR A 58 -14.15 13.68 -5.59
C THR A 58 -14.37 12.45 -4.72
N PRO A 59 -15.01 12.58 -3.54
CA PRO A 59 -15.42 11.43 -2.77
C PRO A 59 -16.52 10.66 -3.50
N PHE A 60 -16.41 9.33 -3.46
CA PHE A 60 -17.40 8.43 -4.02
C PHE A 60 -17.89 7.46 -2.95
N GLY A 61 -19.20 7.51 -2.68
CA GLY A 61 -19.85 6.67 -1.67
C GLY A 61 -19.47 7.01 -0.22
N ASN A 62 -20.25 6.45 0.70
CA ASN A 62 -19.97 6.46 2.12
C ASN A 62 -20.08 5.03 2.64
N GLU A 63 -19.32 4.71 3.67
CA GLU A 63 -19.38 3.44 4.37
C GLU A 63 -19.36 3.64 5.89
N ALA A 64 -19.80 2.63 6.63
CA ALA A 64 -19.83 2.68 8.08
C ALA A 64 -18.42 2.82 8.64
N ASP A 65 -18.13 3.95 9.31
CA ASP A 65 -16.89 4.13 10.04
C ASP A 65 -16.74 3.09 11.17
N PHE A 66 -15.54 3.00 11.75
CA PHE A 66 -15.24 2.00 12.76
C PHE A 66 -16.21 2.03 13.95
N ALA A 67 -16.55 3.22 14.46
CA ALA A 67 -17.47 3.36 15.59
C ALA A 67 -18.89 2.88 15.23
N THR A 68 -19.35 3.21 14.03
CA THR A 68 -20.63 2.77 13.47
C THR A 68 -20.66 1.25 13.31
N ARG A 69 -19.57 0.63 12.83
CA ARG A 69 -19.44 -0.83 12.72
C ARG A 69 -19.51 -1.51 14.10
N VAL A 70 -18.83 -0.97 15.10
CA VAL A 70 -18.89 -1.45 16.49
C VAL A 70 -20.30 -1.32 17.06
N ALA A 71 -20.95 -0.17 16.87
CA ALA A 71 -22.32 0.05 17.35
C ALA A 71 -23.32 -0.92 16.70
N SER A 72 -23.16 -1.20 15.41
CA SER A 72 -23.96 -2.19 14.68
C SER A 72 -23.78 -3.60 15.26
N GLU A 73 -22.54 -4.00 15.55
CA GLU A 73 -22.24 -5.31 16.15
C GLU A 73 -22.80 -5.42 17.58
N VAL A 74 -22.65 -4.39 18.41
CA VAL A 74 -23.24 -4.34 19.76
C VAL A 74 -24.76 -4.44 19.70
N LYS A 75 -25.39 -3.73 18.76
CA LYS A 75 -26.83 -3.79 18.55
C LYS A 75 -27.27 -5.20 18.15
N SER A 76 -26.55 -5.85 17.24
CA SER A 76 -26.78 -7.24 16.82
C SER A 76 -26.77 -8.20 18.03
N ARG A 77 -25.80 -8.06 18.93
CA ARG A 77 -25.65 -8.91 20.13
C ARG A 77 -26.71 -8.69 21.19
N THR A 78 -27.17 -7.45 21.36
CA THR A 78 -28.12 -7.05 22.41
C THR A 78 -29.58 -7.13 21.97
N GLY A 79 -29.84 -7.23 20.66
CA GLY A 79 -31.20 -7.19 20.12
C GLY A 79 -31.85 -5.80 20.23
N ALA A 80 -31.07 -4.75 20.46
CA ALA A 80 -31.59 -3.40 20.62
C ALA A 80 -32.29 -2.89 19.34
N ARG A 81 -33.40 -2.17 19.50
CA ARG A 81 -34.18 -1.57 18.40
C ARG A 81 -33.69 -0.13 18.10
N GLY A 82 -33.94 0.36 16.89
CA GLY A 82 -33.55 1.72 16.45
C GLY A 82 -32.48 1.71 15.35
N ALA A 83 -32.25 2.83 14.66
CA ALA A 83 -31.23 2.91 13.61
C ALA A 83 -29.82 3.00 14.22
N VAL A 84 -28.82 2.44 13.53
CA VAL A 84 -27.42 2.77 13.80
C VAL A 84 -27.16 4.17 13.20
N PRO A 85 -26.40 5.05 13.87
CA PRO A 85 -26.11 6.40 13.37
C PRO A 85 -25.57 6.42 11.93
N TYR A 86 -25.76 7.56 11.27
CA TYR A 86 -25.37 7.78 9.88
C TYR A 86 -23.87 7.55 9.66
N THR A 87 -23.52 6.98 8.51
CA THR A 87 -22.14 6.62 8.17
C THR A 87 -21.30 7.85 7.84
N THR A 88 -20.12 8.02 8.47
CA THR A 88 -19.18 9.11 8.11
C THR A 88 -17.90 8.61 7.43
N GLY A 89 -17.74 7.30 7.27
CA GLY A 89 -16.59 6.70 6.61
C GLY A 89 -16.59 7.04 5.12
N THR A 90 -15.44 7.49 4.62
CA THR A 90 -15.25 7.66 3.17
C THR A 90 -14.88 6.30 2.58
N MET A 91 -15.68 5.81 1.62
CA MET A 91 -15.42 4.54 0.94
C MET A 91 -14.30 4.67 -0.08
N GLN A 92 -14.34 5.72 -0.89
CA GLN A 92 -13.45 5.90 -2.03
C GLN A 92 -13.21 7.37 -2.35
N LEU A 93 -12.04 7.67 -2.92
CA LEU A 93 -11.77 8.89 -3.67
C LEU A 93 -11.53 8.52 -5.13
N ASP A 94 -12.24 9.19 -6.03
CA ASP A 94 -11.95 9.16 -7.46
C ASP A 94 -11.25 10.45 -7.86
N CYS A 95 -10.09 10.30 -8.47
CA CYS A 95 -9.20 11.40 -8.76
C CYS A 95 -8.79 11.42 -10.23
N ARG A 96 -8.62 12.63 -10.75
CA ARG A 96 -8.04 12.89 -12.06
C ARG A 96 -6.73 13.65 -11.91
N GLY A 97 -5.67 13.07 -12.45
CA GLY A 97 -4.34 13.66 -12.47
C GLY A 97 -4.17 14.70 -13.58
N PRO A 98 -3.08 15.48 -13.52
CA PRO A 98 -2.83 16.62 -14.39
C PRO A 98 -2.64 16.24 -15.87
N ASN A 99 -2.27 14.98 -16.18
CA ASN A 99 -2.10 14.49 -17.55
C ASN A 99 -3.30 13.66 -18.03
N GLY A 100 -4.43 13.72 -17.31
CA GLY A 100 -5.65 13.00 -17.63
C GLY A 100 -5.70 11.57 -17.09
N GLU A 101 -4.68 11.12 -16.36
CA GLU A 101 -4.66 9.83 -15.69
C GLU A 101 -5.75 9.73 -14.62
N GLY A 102 -6.31 8.52 -14.45
CA GLY A 102 -7.32 8.23 -13.44
C GLY A 102 -6.69 7.51 -12.25
N LEU A 103 -7.02 7.94 -11.03
CA LEU A 103 -6.61 7.27 -9.80
C LEU A 103 -7.83 7.08 -8.90
N THR A 104 -8.10 5.83 -8.56
CA THR A 104 -9.09 5.47 -7.54
C THR A 104 -8.36 5.03 -6.29
N VAL A 105 -8.78 5.52 -5.12
CA VAL A 105 -8.25 5.13 -3.81
C VAL A 105 -9.40 4.63 -2.96
N THR A 106 -9.35 3.37 -2.54
CA THR A 106 -10.33 2.76 -1.64
C THR A 106 -9.81 2.78 -0.22
N PHE A 107 -10.71 2.95 0.74
CA PHE A 107 -10.37 3.02 2.15
C PHE A 107 -10.98 1.85 2.91
N ALA A 108 -10.33 1.49 4.01
CA ALA A 108 -10.91 0.66 5.05
C ALA A 108 -11.09 1.49 6.32
N GLN A 109 -12.11 1.13 7.09
CA GLN A 109 -12.44 1.80 8.35
C GLN A 109 -11.77 1.07 9.51
N ALA A 110 -10.49 1.37 9.72
CA ALA A 110 -9.67 0.82 10.80
C ALA A 110 -9.93 1.54 12.14
N PRO A 111 -9.48 1.00 13.29
CA PRO A 111 -9.63 1.64 14.61
C PRO A 111 -9.05 3.06 14.68
N THR A 112 -8.03 3.34 13.87
CA THR A 112 -7.37 4.65 13.78
C THR A 112 -8.05 5.62 12.81
N GLY A 113 -9.19 5.23 12.21
CA GLY A 113 -9.89 5.96 11.16
C GLY A 113 -9.66 5.38 9.77
N SER A 114 -10.15 6.08 8.74
CA SER A 114 -10.05 5.63 7.35
C SER A 114 -8.60 5.60 6.87
N VAL A 115 -8.15 4.44 6.40
CA VAL A 115 -6.80 4.20 5.86
C VAL A 115 -6.89 3.61 4.46
N VAL A 116 -5.90 3.87 3.60
CA VAL A 116 -5.87 3.31 2.24
C VAL A 116 -5.84 1.80 2.30
N ASP A 117 -6.89 1.19 1.75
CA ASP A 117 -6.97 -0.25 1.60
C ASP A 117 -6.46 -0.72 0.25
N GLY A 118 -6.78 0.04 -0.80
CA GLY A 118 -6.29 -0.20 -2.13
C GLY A 118 -6.22 1.08 -2.95
N TYR A 119 -5.53 1.00 -4.06
CA TYR A 119 -5.54 2.06 -5.06
C TYR A 119 -5.34 1.48 -6.46
N GLY A 120 -5.92 2.15 -7.46
CA GLY A 120 -5.82 1.80 -8.86
C GLY A 120 -5.50 3.03 -9.69
N LEU A 121 -4.30 3.09 -10.27
CA LEU A 121 -3.91 4.08 -11.26
C LEU A 121 -4.14 3.50 -12.66
N ASN A 122 -4.67 4.30 -13.56
CA ASN A 122 -4.72 3.99 -14.98
C ASN A 122 -4.25 5.21 -15.81
N ILE A 123 -3.26 4.97 -16.66
CA ILE A 123 -2.75 5.93 -17.65
C ILE A 123 -2.95 5.32 -19.03
N ASP A 124 -3.63 6.05 -19.93
CA ASP A 124 -3.83 5.60 -21.31
C ASP A 124 -2.47 5.41 -22.00
N GLY A 125 -2.21 4.21 -22.54
CA GLY A 125 -0.94 3.91 -23.20
C GLY A 125 -0.70 4.73 -24.47
N ARG A 126 -1.76 5.32 -25.05
CA ARG A 126 -1.65 6.22 -26.21
C ARG A 126 -1.09 7.59 -25.86
N THR A 127 -1.10 7.98 -24.59
CA THR A 127 -0.65 9.31 -24.14
C THR A 127 0.75 9.30 -23.54
N VAL A 128 1.40 8.13 -23.45
CA VAL A 128 2.71 7.96 -22.80
C VAL A 128 3.69 7.11 -23.61
N ASP A 129 4.99 7.40 -23.46
CA ASP A 129 6.07 6.53 -23.91
C ASP A 129 6.21 5.34 -22.92
N LEU A 130 5.60 4.22 -23.28
CA LEU A 130 5.61 3.00 -22.45
C LEU A 130 7.04 2.48 -22.17
N PRO A 131 7.95 2.35 -23.16
CA PRO A 131 9.35 2.02 -22.88
C PRO A 131 10.04 2.94 -21.86
N ALA A 132 9.88 4.25 -21.97
CA ALA A 132 10.46 5.20 -21.01
C ALA A 132 9.86 5.05 -19.62
N LEU A 133 8.54 4.91 -19.54
CA LEU A 133 7.83 4.76 -18.28
C LEU A 133 8.19 3.44 -17.58
N ARG A 134 8.37 2.33 -18.32
CA ARG A 134 8.87 1.05 -17.76
C ARG A 134 10.24 1.21 -17.08
N ARG A 135 11.16 1.96 -17.69
CA ARG A 135 12.47 2.25 -17.08
C ARG A 135 12.33 3.07 -15.81
N GLN A 136 11.44 4.08 -15.80
CA GLN A 136 11.18 4.89 -14.62
C GLN A 136 10.58 4.07 -13.47
N LEU A 137 9.60 3.21 -13.77
CA LEU A 137 8.97 2.32 -12.79
C LEU A 137 9.98 1.34 -12.19
N THR A 138 10.82 0.75 -13.03
CA THR A 138 11.90 -0.15 -12.59
C THR A 138 12.93 0.59 -11.73
N ALA A 139 13.30 1.82 -12.11
CA ALA A 139 14.21 2.65 -11.33
C ALA A 139 13.60 3.08 -9.97
N LYS A 140 12.30 3.37 -9.95
CA LYS A 140 11.58 3.82 -8.75
C LYS A 140 11.32 2.68 -7.76
N TYR A 141 10.77 1.56 -8.22
CA TYR A 141 10.30 0.48 -7.34
C TYR A 141 11.27 -0.71 -7.23
N GLY A 142 12.30 -0.74 -8.08
CA GLY A 142 13.30 -1.81 -8.09
C GLY A 142 12.73 -3.12 -8.63
N ARG A 143 13.32 -4.22 -8.17
CA ARG A 143 12.98 -5.56 -8.68
C ARG A 143 11.63 -6.02 -8.16
N ARG A 144 10.77 -6.45 -9.08
CA ARG A 144 9.51 -7.17 -8.80
C ARG A 144 9.77 -8.50 -8.08
N THR A 145 8.78 -8.96 -7.31
CA THR A 145 8.82 -10.28 -6.66
C THR A 145 8.55 -11.40 -7.67
N VAL A 146 7.52 -11.25 -8.50
CA VAL A 146 7.17 -12.19 -9.59
C VAL A 146 6.76 -11.45 -10.86
N GLY A 147 6.70 -12.17 -11.98
CA GLY A 147 6.20 -11.67 -13.26
C GLY A 147 7.30 -11.23 -14.25
N THR A 148 6.89 -10.48 -15.26
CA THR A 148 7.72 -10.00 -16.38
C THR A 148 8.00 -8.49 -16.27
N GLU A 149 8.80 -7.95 -17.19
CA GLU A 149 9.01 -6.49 -17.26
C GLU A 149 7.75 -5.72 -17.63
N LEU A 150 6.86 -6.36 -18.40
CA LEU A 150 5.60 -5.76 -18.83
C LEU A 150 4.54 -5.84 -17.75
N ARG A 151 4.55 -6.92 -16.95
CA ARG A 151 3.60 -7.15 -15.87
C ARG A 151 4.30 -7.78 -14.67
N GLY A 152 4.49 -6.99 -13.62
CA GLY A 152 5.18 -7.42 -12.41
C GLY A 152 4.34 -7.24 -11.16
N SER A 153 4.57 -8.11 -10.18
CA SER A 153 3.94 -8.01 -8.86
C SER A 153 5.01 -7.84 -7.77
N TRP A 154 4.72 -6.97 -6.81
CA TRP A 154 5.48 -6.76 -5.57
C TRP A 154 4.59 -7.20 -4.41
N CYS A 155 5.11 -8.09 -3.59
CA CYS A 155 4.42 -8.63 -2.42
C CYS A 155 5.45 -8.91 -1.33
N ASP A 156 4.99 -8.89 -0.07
CA ASP A 156 5.85 -9.20 1.07
C ASP A 156 6.17 -10.70 1.16
N ALA A 157 7.31 -11.01 1.78
CA ALA A 157 7.70 -12.39 2.08
C ALA A 157 6.63 -13.06 2.96
N GLY A 158 6.25 -14.29 2.63
CA GLY A 158 5.23 -15.06 3.37
C GLY A 158 3.81 -14.94 2.81
N TYR A 159 3.61 -14.21 1.71
CA TYR A 159 2.34 -14.17 0.99
C TYR A 159 2.47 -14.78 -0.41
N ARG A 160 1.38 -15.38 -0.91
CA ARG A 160 1.32 -15.85 -2.30
C ARG A 160 1.27 -14.63 -3.23
N CYS A 161 2.34 -14.43 -4.00
CA CYS A 161 2.38 -13.42 -5.04
C CYS A 161 1.64 -13.93 -6.28
N GLY A 162 0.53 -13.30 -6.62
CA GLY A 162 -0.27 -13.62 -7.81
C GLY A 162 -0.12 -12.61 -8.93
N ASP A 163 -0.74 -12.93 -10.06
CA ASP A 163 -0.99 -12.05 -11.20
C ASP A 163 -2.31 -11.26 -11.06
N ALA A 164 -3.10 -11.53 -10.02
CA ALA A 164 -4.36 -10.85 -9.70
C ALA A 164 -4.40 -10.36 -8.24
N ILE A 165 -4.83 -9.11 -8.04
CA ILE A 165 -4.91 -8.50 -6.70
C ILE A 165 -6.00 -9.13 -5.82
N VAL A 166 -7.07 -9.66 -6.41
CA VAL A 166 -8.30 -10.09 -5.71
C VAL A 166 -8.06 -11.23 -4.73
N PHE A 167 -7.01 -12.03 -4.94
CA PHE A 167 -6.66 -13.17 -4.08
C PHE A 167 -5.43 -12.92 -3.23
N SER A 168 -5.03 -11.66 -3.07
CA SER A 168 -3.84 -11.30 -2.28
C SER A 168 -4.13 -11.49 -0.80
N GLU A 169 -3.42 -12.42 -0.17
CA GLU A 169 -3.51 -12.64 1.28
C GLU A 169 -2.91 -11.48 2.09
N GLY A 170 -1.94 -10.78 1.52
CA GLY A 170 -1.28 -9.64 2.15
C GLY A 170 -0.98 -8.53 1.15
N PRO A 171 -0.22 -7.50 1.58
CA PRO A 171 0.05 -6.33 0.77
C PRO A 171 0.64 -6.72 -0.58
N THR A 172 0.01 -6.22 -1.65
CA THR A 172 0.40 -6.54 -3.03
C THR A 172 0.22 -5.33 -3.92
N VAL A 173 1.18 -5.11 -4.82
CA VAL A 173 1.09 -4.14 -5.91
C VAL A 173 1.37 -4.85 -7.23
N ILE A 174 0.50 -4.68 -8.22
CA ILE A 174 0.65 -5.19 -9.57
C ILE A 174 0.76 -4.02 -10.53
N ILE A 175 1.80 -4.02 -11.35
CA ILE A 175 2.02 -3.03 -12.39
C ILE A 175 1.97 -3.74 -13.74
N ASP A 176 1.02 -3.36 -14.59
CA ASP A 176 0.88 -3.81 -15.97
C ASP A 176 1.13 -2.62 -16.90
N THR A 177 2.02 -2.81 -17.87
CA THR A 177 2.42 -1.80 -18.86
C THR A 177 2.25 -2.30 -20.30
N THR A 178 1.44 -3.35 -20.50
CA THR A 178 1.33 -4.05 -21.79
C THR A 178 0.70 -3.16 -22.86
N THR A 179 -0.46 -2.58 -22.58
CA THR A 179 -1.23 -1.72 -23.51
C THR A 179 -1.57 -0.35 -22.93
N SER A 180 -1.61 -0.25 -21.61
CA SER A 180 -1.74 0.97 -20.81
C SER A 180 -0.83 0.83 -19.59
N VAL A 181 -0.69 1.88 -18.78
CA VAL A 181 -0.08 1.71 -17.45
C VAL A 181 -1.17 1.58 -16.41
N SER A 182 -1.28 0.39 -15.83
CA SER A 182 -2.15 0.12 -14.69
C SER A 182 -1.30 -0.24 -13.48
N ILE A 183 -1.53 0.45 -12.36
CA ILE A 183 -0.92 0.14 -11.07
C ILE A 183 -2.05 -0.14 -10.09
N ASN A 184 -2.18 -1.38 -9.64
CA ASN A 184 -3.21 -1.77 -8.69
C ASN A 184 -2.57 -2.28 -7.41
N ALA A 185 -3.08 -1.84 -6.27
CA ALA A 185 -2.57 -2.20 -4.97
C ALA A 185 -3.68 -2.58 -3.99
N THR A 186 -3.38 -3.46 -3.06
CA THR A 186 -4.25 -3.86 -1.95
C THR A 186 -3.44 -4.20 -0.71
N ARG A 187 -3.97 -3.92 0.49
CA ARG A 187 -3.44 -4.44 1.77
C ARG A 187 -3.68 -5.95 1.94
N GLY A 188 -4.60 -6.52 1.15
CA GLY A 188 -4.92 -7.93 1.10
C GLY A 188 -5.87 -8.39 2.21
N THR A 189 -6.42 -9.60 2.01
CA THR A 189 -7.52 -10.13 2.85
C THR A 189 -7.17 -10.33 4.34
N ARG A 190 -5.87 -10.42 4.69
CA ARG A 190 -5.46 -10.47 6.10
C ARG A 190 -5.66 -9.13 6.81
N ALA A 191 -5.49 -8.01 6.11
CA ALA A 191 -5.78 -6.68 6.67
C ALA A 191 -7.28 -6.52 6.91
N ASP A 192 -8.12 -6.94 5.96
CA ASP A 192 -9.59 -6.92 6.11
C ASP A 192 -10.04 -7.72 7.34
N LYS A 193 -9.52 -8.95 7.49
CA LYS A 193 -9.79 -9.79 8.66
C LYS A 193 -9.30 -9.16 9.97
N ALA A 194 -8.19 -8.43 9.95
CA ALA A 194 -7.67 -7.74 11.12
C ALA A 194 -8.57 -6.54 11.52
N ASP A 195 -9.06 -5.79 10.54
CA ASP A 195 -10.00 -4.68 10.77
C ASP A 195 -11.35 -5.21 11.30
N ASP A 196 -11.86 -6.31 10.75
CA ASP A 196 -13.05 -7.00 11.26
C ASP A 196 -12.85 -7.51 12.69
N ALA A 197 -11.72 -8.18 12.96
CA ALA A 197 -11.38 -8.66 14.29
C ALA A 197 -11.29 -7.51 15.30
N ALA A 198 -10.80 -6.34 14.88
CA ALA A 198 -10.75 -5.16 15.74
C ALA A 198 -12.15 -4.62 16.08
N VAL A 199 -13.09 -4.63 15.12
CA VAL A 199 -14.51 -4.33 15.39
C VAL A 199 -15.07 -5.30 16.42
N MET A 200 -14.86 -6.61 16.21
CA MET A 200 -15.36 -7.65 17.11
C MET A 200 -14.76 -7.52 18.52
N ALA A 201 -13.46 -7.24 18.62
CA ALA A 201 -12.79 -7.04 19.90
C ALA A 201 -13.27 -5.77 20.63
N ALA A 202 -13.55 -4.68 19.90
CA ALA A 202 -14.13 -3.49 20.49
C ALA A 202 -15.56 -3.74 20.99
N ALA A 203 -16.38 -4.48 20.23
CA ALA A 203 -17.70 -4.90 20.66
C ALA A 203 -17.66 -5.86 21.87
N ASP A 204 -16.70 -6.79 21.92
CA ASP A 204 -16.49 -7.70 23.06
C ASP A 204 -16.22 -6.95 24.38
N ARG A 205 -15.53 -5.80 24.31
CA ARG A 205 -15.28 -4.95 25.49
C ARG A 205 -16.54 -4.24 25.99
N LEU A 206 -17.47 -3.91 25.09
CA LEU A 206 -18.72 -3.21 25.43
C LEU A 206 -19.81 -4.20 25.87
N VAL A 207 -19.92 -5.32 25.17
CA VAL A 207 -20.88 -6.39 25.44
C VAL A 207 -20.15 -7.73 25.27
N PRO A 208 -19.59 -8.28 26.36
CA PRO A 208 -18.95 -9.58 26.34
C PRO A 208 -19.89 -10.64 25.79
N LYS A 209 -19.37 -11.55 24.97
CA LYS A 209 -20.16 -12.69 24.48
C LYS A 209 -20.65 -13.46 25.70
N LYS A 210 -21.95 -13.73 25.76
CA LYS A 210 -22.47 -14.72 26.72
C LYS A 210 -21.81 -16.05 26.37
N THR A 211 -20.89 -16.53 27.20
CA THR A 211 -20.48 -17.93 27.16
C THR A 211 -21.76 -18.74 27.31
N ARG A 212 -22.17 -19.47 26.26
CA ARG A 212 -23.12 -20.56 26.46
C ARG A 212 -22.48 -21.45 27.51
N ALA A 213 -23.10 -21.55 28.68
CA ALA A 213 -22.69 -22.54 29.66
C ALA A 213 -22.63 -23.88 28.92
N ALA A 214 -21.47 -24.54 28.99
CA ALA A 214 -21.39 -25.93 28.60
C ALA A 214 -22.27 -26.67 29.61
N PHE A 215 -23.49 -26.98 29.19
CA PHE A 215 -24.28 -28.02 29.81
C PHE A 215 -23.73 -29.35 29.32
#